data_AF-A0A935A408-F1
#
_entry.id   AF-A0A935A408-F1
#
_cell.length_a   1.000
_cell.length_b   1.000
_cell.length_c   1.000
_cell.angle_alpha   90.00
_cell.angle_beta   90.00
_cell.angle_gamma   90.00
#
_symmetry.space_group_name_H-M   'P 1'
#
loop_
_entity.id
_entity.type
_entity.pdbx_description
1 polymer ?
#
loop_
_entity_poly.entity_id
_entity_poly.type
_entity_poly.pdbx_seq_one_letter_code
_entity_poly.pdbx_strand_id
1 'polypeptide(L)'
;MNTSANEQTPILVTGSHRSGTTWVGKMLAADADTAYISEPLNVLHRPGIYRAPVKHWYAYITEENEAEYLPPFRELLNFQYHTWLEAKSLRSIKDFLRMGRDFRIFFNGSMRGQRALIKDPFAVFSTPWFAKRLNCKVVITTRHPAGFASSLKRLGWNYDFNNLLSQPLFMRDHLEADRAAMEAMDKNDIVSQAALLWKFIYRFVHGTRDSFPQFNILRHEDLSRNPVTGFQALYKSLGLEFTERARYAIENSSSSENPAKLARNKTHSVKLDSRASLDNWKKILSPEEISRIRRITEGVSESFYSESEW
;
A
#
# COMPACT_ATOMS: atom_id res chain seq x y z
N MET A 1 -27.02 -20.60 16.31
CA MET A 1 -26.82 -19.22 16.80
C MET A 1 -25.32 -18.92 16.73
N ASN A 2 -24.99 -17.68 16.33
CA ASN A 2 -23.65 -17.07 16.16
C ASN A 2 -23.12 -16.97 14.72
N THR A 3 -23.47 -15.86 14.06
CA THR A 3 -22.56 -15.09 13.20
C THR A 3 -23.19 -13.72 12.93
N SER A 4 -23.10 -12.79 13.87
CA SER A 4 -23.06 -11.36 13.51
C SER A 4 -21.59 -10.99 13.28
N ALA A 5 -20.99 -11.62 12.28
CA ALA A 5 -19.68 -11.21 11.79
C ALA A 5 -19.93 -9.89 11.06
N ASN A 6 -19.53 -8.79 11.69
CA ASN A 6 -19.39 -7.44 11.17
C ASN A 6 -19.76 -7.30 9.68
N GLU A 7 -21.02 -6.96 9.37
CA GLU A 7 -21.63 -7.01 8.02
C GLU A 7 -21.01 -6.01 7.01
N GLN A 8 -19.94 -5.31 7.40
CA GLN A 8 -19.31 -4.29 6.57
C GLN A 8 -18.14 -4.87 5.76
N THR A 9 -18.29 -4.85 4.44
CA THR A 9 -17.30 -5.24 3.42
C THR A 9 -15.92 -4.64 3.71
N PRO A 10 -14.84 -5.38 4.01
CA PRO A 10 -13.55 -4.79 4.38
C PRO A 10 -12.95 -3.92 3.27
N ILE A 11 -12.03 -3.02 3.63
CA ILE A 11 -11.32 -2.15 2.68
C ILE A 11 -9.85 -2.56 2.62
N LEU A 12 -9.30 -2.69 1.40
CA LEU A 12 -7.87 -2.83 1.16
C LEU A 12 -7.33 -1.55 0.52
N VAL A 13 -6.36 -0.90 1.15
CA VAL A 13 -5.59 0.20 0.58
C VAL A 13 -4.18 -0.29 0.23
N THR A 14 -3.87 -0.36 -1.05
CA THR A 14 -2.62 -0.91 -1.58
C THR A 14 -2.09 -0.07 -2.75
N GLY A 15 -1.04 -0.56 -3.42
CA GLY A 15 -0.25 0.16 -4.42
C GLY A 15 1.23 -0.02 -4.13
N SER A 16 2.12 0.61 -4.89
CA SER A 16 3.55 0.50 -4.57
C SER A 16 3.84 1.11 -3.19
N HIS A 17 4.85 0.63 -2.46
CA HIS A 17 5.34 1.41 -1.32
C HIS A 17 5.73 2.82 -1.81
N ARG A 18 5.67 3.84 -0.94
CA ARG A 18 5.92 5.26 -1.30
C ARG A 18 4.97 5.88 -2.36
N SER A 19 3.84 5.24 -2.69
CA SER A 19 2.78 5.84 -3.54
C SER A 19 1.67 6.56 -2.76
N GLY A 20 1.86 6.81 -1.46
CA GLY A 20 0.86 7.50 -0.64
C GLY A 20 -0.16 6.59 0.04
N THR A 21 -0.04 5.26 -0.07
CA THR A 21 -0.91 4.28 0.62
C THR A 21 -1.12 4.57 2.12
N THR A 22 -0.07 4.95 2.85
CA THR A 22 -0.18 5.31 4.29
C THR A 22 -1.00 6.59 4.51
N TRP A 23 -0.89 7.58 3.62
CA TRP A 23 -1.69 8.80 3.70
C TRP A 23 -3.15 8.46 3.46
N VAL A 24 -3.46 7.77 2.35
CA VAL A 24 -4.82 7.35 2.01
C VAL A 24 -5.45 6.51 3.11
N GLY A 25 -4.76 5.47 3.60
CA GLY A 25 -5.30 4.62 4.65
C GLY A 25 -5.55 5.37 5.97
N LYS A 26 -4.69 6.32 6.35
CA LYS A 26 -4.92 7.15 7.55
C LYS A 26 -6.05 8.15 7.38
N MET A 27 -6.25 8.71 6.19
CA MET A 27 -7.36 9.62 5.92
C MET A 27 -8.69 8.90 5.90
N LEU A 28 -8.74 7.66 5.41
CA LEU A 28 -9.93 6.78 5.50
C LEU A 28 -10.20 6.28 6.93
N ALA A 29 -9.18 6.32 7.80
CA ALA A 29 -9.29 6.01 9.23
C ALA A 29 -9.25 7.24 10.13
N ALA A 30 -9.49 8.42 9.56
CA ALA A 30 -9.59 9.65 10.34
C ALA A 30 -10.86 9.67 11.22
N ASP A 31 -11.88 8.92 10.82
CA ASP A 31 -13.13 8.76 11.53
C ASP A 31 -13.24 7.47 12.34
N ALA A 32 -14.28 7.34 13.17
CA ALA A 32 -14.53 6.23 14.06
C ALA A 32 -15.10 4.98 13.38
N ASP A 33 -15.43 5.03 12.09
CA ASP A 33 -16.09 3.92 11.40
C ASP A 33 -15.12 2.84 10.91
N THR A 34 -13.82 3.12 10.85
CA THR A 34 -12.85 2.16 10.34
C THR A 34 -11.73 1.86 11.35
N ALA A 35 -11.33 0.60 11.39
CA ALA A 35 -10.19 0.13 12.16
C ALA A 35 -8.99 -0.06 11.21
N TYR A 36 -8.00 0.81 11.36
CA TYR A 36 -6.79 0.81 10.55
C TYR A 36 -5.84 -0.32 10.97
N ILE A 37 -5.68 -1.33 10.11
CA ILE A 37 -4.76 -2.45 10.26
C ILE A 37 -3.57 -2.25 9.33
N SER A 38 -2.36 -2.21 9.90
CA SER A 38 -1.15 -1.84 9.17
C SER A 38 -0.37 -3.06 8.68
N GLU A 39 -0.28 -3.19 7.36
CA GLU A 39 0.67 -3.99 6.60
C GLU A 39 0.85 -5.46 7.06
N PRO A 40 -0.22 -6.29 7.10
CA PRO A 40 -0.12 -7.70 7.47
C PRO A 40 0.82 -8.54 6.56
N LEU A 41 0.98 -8.18 5.28
CA LEU A 41 1.90 -8.79 4.31
C LEU A 41 3.28 -8.11 4.30
N ASN A 42 3.62 -7.32 5.31
CA ASN A 42 4.99 -6.91 5.55
C ASN A 42 5.79 -8.12 6.06
N VAL A 43 6.98 -8.42 5.52
CA VAL A 43 7.79 -9.56 6.03
C VAL A 43 8.22 -9.38 7.49
N LEU A 44 8.17 -8.15 7.99
CA LEU A 44 8.46 -7.77 9.37
C LEU A 44 7.17 -7.47 10.17
N HIS A 45 6.01 -7.95 9.70
CA HIS A 45 4.73 -7.78 10.41
C HIS A 45 4.78 -8.40 11.80
N ARG A 46 3.86 -7.94 12.65
CA ARG A 46 3.75 -8.39 14.05
C ARG A 46 2.80 -9.59 14.11
N PRO A 47 3.21 -10.71 14.73
CA PRO A 47 2.41 -11.93 14.74
C PRO A 47 1.11 -11.79 15.54
N GLY A 48 1.01 -10.77 16.41
CA GLY A 48 -0.26 -10.38 17.04
C GLY A 48 -1.33 -9.91 16.07
N ILE A 49 -0.93 -9.20 15.01
CA ILE A 49 -1.84 -8.63 14.00
C ILE A 49 -2.23 -9.70 12.97
N TYR A 50 -1.26 -10.49 12.54
CA TYR A 50 -1.42 -11.46 11.46
C TYR A 50 -0.49 -12.64 11.74
N ARG A 51 -1.03 -13.85 11.88
CA ARG A 51 -0.23 -15.02 12.30
C ARG A 51 0.48 -15.76 11.17
N ALA A 52 0.11 -15.52 9.90
CA ALA A 52 0.68 -16.27 8.80
C ALA A 52 2.12 -15.79 8.51
N PRO A 53 3.07 -16.71 8.29
CA PRO A 53 4.42 -16.31 7.92
C PRO A 53 4.43 -15.67 6.54
N VAL A 54 5.01 -14.47 6.43
CA VAL A 54 5.15 -13.76 5.15
C VAL A 54 6.62 -13.81 4.74
N LYS A 55 6.93 -14.68 3.78
CA LYS A 55 8.32 -15.01 3.38
C LYS A 55 8.92 -13.98 2.42
N HIS A 56 8.09 -13.35 1.60
CA HIS A 56 8.53 -12.48 0.51
C HIS A 56 7.79 -11.15 0.54
N TRP A 57 8.50 -10.06 0.24
CA TRP A 57 7.85 -8.79 -0.08
C TRP A 57 7.01 -8.95 -1.34
N TYR A 58 5.84 -8.32 -1.35
CA TYR A 58 4.90 -8.42 -2.48
C TYR A 58 4.45 -9.87 -2.74
N ALA A 59 3.96 -10.53 -1.69
CA ALA A 59 3.44 -11.90 -1.78
C ALA A 59 2.27 -11.98 -2.78
N TYR A 60 2.37 -12.91 -3.71
CA TYR A 60 1.34 -13.24 -4.69
C TYR A 60 0.49 -14.41 -4.18
N ILE A 61 -0.78 -14.11 -3.87
CA ILE A 61 -1.73 -15.05 -3.29
C ILE A 61 -2.81 -15.33 -4.33
N THR A 62 -3.07 -16.61 -4.56
CA THR A 62 -4.11 -17.14 -5.44
C THR A 62 -4.84 -18.27 -4.73
N GLU A 63 -5.88 -18.82 -5.35
CA GLU A 63 -6.58 -19.99 -4.79
C GLU A 63 -5.68 -21.23 -4.67
N GLU A 64 -4.58 -21.31 -5.43
CA GLU A 64 -3.64 -22.44 -5.38
C GLU A 64 -2.77 -22.44 -4.11
N ASN A 65 -2.52 -21.27 -3.50
CA ASN A 65 -1.70 -21.16 -2.28
C ASN A 65 -2.44 -20.53 -1.08
N GLU A 66 -3.74 -20.26 -1.19
CA GLU A 66 -4.49 -19.53 -0.16
C GLU A 66 -4.61 -20.27 1.18
N ALA A 67 -4.35 -21.57 1.24
CA ALA A 67 -4.48 -22.37 2.46
C ALA A 67 -3.67 -21.78 3.63
N GLU A 68 -2.52 -21.17 3.36
CA GLU A 68 -1.68 -20.50 4.37
C GLU A 68 -2.22 -19.11 4.77
N TYR A 69 -3.02 -18.46 3.93
CA TYR A 69 -3.38 -17.04 4.06
C TYR A 69 -4.84 -16.81 4.45
N LEU A 70 -5.77 -17.59 3.90
CA LEU A 70 -7.21 -17.37 4.04
C LEU A 70 -7.68 -17.45 5.50
N PRO A 71 -7.32 -18.47 6.31
CA PRO A 71 -7.74 -18.50 7.71
C PRO A 71 -7.16 -17.32 8.53
N PRO A 72 -5.84 -17.01 8.49
CA PRO A 72 -5.28 -15.84 9.17
C PRO A 72 -5.93 -14.52 8.75
N PHE A 73 -6.30 -14.34 7.48
CA PHE A 73 -7.01 -13.13 7.06
C PHE A 73 -8.43 -13.08 7.59
N ARG A 74 -9.16 -14.19 7.63
CA ARG A 74 -10.50 -14.24 8.24
C ARG A 74 -10.44 -13.92 9.74
N GLU A 75 -9.43 -14.39 10.43
CA GLU A 75 -9.20 -14.07 11.85
C GLU A 75 -8.91 -12.57 12.02
N LEU A 76 -8.01 -12.01 11.21
CA LEU A 76 -7.68 -10.58 11.19
C LEU A 76 -8.91 -9.71 10.92
N LEU A 77 -9.73 -10.07 9.93
CA LEU A 77 -10.95 -9.34 9.56
C LEU A 77 -12.05 -9.43 10.63
N ASN A 78 -12.04 -10.50 11.44
CA ASN A 78 -12.89 -10.65 12.62
C ASN A 78 -12.26 -10.04 13.89
N PHE A 79 -11.21 -9.22 13.74
CA PHE A 79 -10.49 -8.58 14.83
C PHE A 79 -9.96 -9.55 15.89
N GLN A 80 -9.53 -10.75 15.48
CA GLN A 80 -8.86 -11.68 16.38
C GLN A 80 -7.38 -11.31 16.52
N TYR A 81 -7.03 -10.71 17.66
CA TYR A 81 -5.65 -10.37 17.98
C TYR A 81 -4.92 -11.53 18.68
N HIS A 82 -3.76 -11.93 18.17
CA HIS A 82 -3.00 -13.06 18.72
C HIS A 82 -2.03 -12.63 19.83
N THR A 83 -2.57 -12.20 20.97
CA THR A 83 -1.79 -11.69 22.12
C THR A 83 -0.63 -12.60 22.53
N TRP A 84 -0.84 -13.92 22.53
CA TRP A 84 0.20 -14.87 22.94
C TRP A 84 1.35 -14.98 21.92
N LEU A 85 1.04 -14.97 20.61
CA LEU A 85 2.08 -14.94 19.58
C LEU A 85 2.87 -13.64 19.63
N GLU A 86 2.18 -12.52 19.86
CA GLU A 86 2.82 -11.23 20.04
C GLU A 86 3.74 -11.19 21.26
N ALA A 87 3.24 -11.65 22.41
CA ALA A 87 3.97 -11.66 23.68
C ALA A 87 5.29 -12.43 23.57
N LYS A 88 5.28 -13.56 22.84
CA LYS A 88 6.49 -14.34 22.54
C LYS A 88 7.49 -13.65 21.62
N SER A 89 7.04 -12.67 20.84
CA SER A 89 7.88 -11.92 19.89
C SER A 89 8.47 -10.63 20.48
N LEU A 90 8.08 -10.23 21.69
CA LEU A 90 8.53 -8.98 22.30
C LEU A 90 10.02 -9.00 22.61
N ARG A 91 10.73 -7.95 22.18
CA ARG A 91 12.17 -7.78 22.45
C ARG A 91 12.49 -6.48 23.18
N SER A 92 11.50 -5.61 23.39
CA SER A 92 11.71 -4.29 23.98
C SER A 92 10.43 -3.67 24.55
N ILE A 93 10.58 -2.65 25.39
CA ILE A 93 9.46 -1.81 25.89
C ILE A 93 8.71 -1.16 24.71
N LYS A 94 9.42 -0.75 23.66
CA LYS A 94 8.80 -0.20 22.45
C LYS A 94 7.85 -1.21 21.79
N ASP A 95 8.21 -2.49 21.80
CA ASP A 95 7.37 -3.56 21.26
C ASP A 95 6.15 -3.81 22.14
N PHE A 96 6.28 -3.72 23.46
CA PHE A 96 5.15 -3.80 24.38
C PHE A 96 4.15 -2.65 24.17
N LEU A 97 4.63 -1.42 24.00
CA LEU A 97 3.77 -0.26 23.70
C LEU A 97 3.06 -0.39 22.35
N ARG A 98 3.74 -0.95 21.33
CA ARG A 98 3.13 -1.25 20.03
C ARG A 98 2.06 -2.32 20.14
N MET A 99 2.34 -3.41 20.86
CA MET A 99 1.35 -4.44 21.16
C MET A 99 0.10 -3.84 21.83
N GLY A 100 0.26 -2.96 22.82
CA GLY A 100 -0.88 -2.31 23.48
C GLY A 100 -1.69 -1.42 22.53
N ARG A 101 -1.02 -0.70 21.60
CA ARG A 101 -1.70 0.06 20.54
C ARG A 101 -2.47 -0.87 19.60
N ASP A 102 -1.85 -1.95 19.14
CA ASP A 102 -2.44 -2.86 18.15
C ASP A 102 -3.59 -3.66 18.76
N PHE A 103 -3.45 -4.14 19.99
CA PHE A 103 -4.54 -4.72 20.78
C PHE A 103 -5.72 -3.76 20.90
N ARG A 104 -5.47 -2.47 21.18
CA ARG A 104 -6.55 -1.46 21.27
C ARG A 104 -7.27 -1.27 19.94
N ILE A 105 -6.57 -1.32 18.81
CA ILE A 105 -7.19 -1.24 17.48
C ILE A 105 -8.15 -2.41 17.28
N PHE A 106 -7.69 -3.64 17.56
CA PHE A 106 -8.50 -4.85 17.39
C PHE A 106 -9.68 -4.89 18.36
N PHE A 107 -9.44 -4.56 19.64
CA PHE A 107 -10.47 -4.50 20.66
C PHE A 107 -11.55 -3.46 20.31
N ASN A 108 -11.17 -2.24 19.92
CA ASN A 108 -12.12 -1.21 19.50
C ASN A 108 -12.85 -1.60 18.20
N GLY A 109 -12.14 -2.21 17.25
CA GLY A 109 -12.71 -2.71 15.99
C GLY A 109 -13.83 -3.69 16.25
N SER A 110 -13.58 -4.69 17.12
CA SER A 110 -14.58 -5.66 17.54
C SER A 110 -15.72 -5.04 18.36
N MET A 111 -15.39 -4.24 19.38
CA MET A 111 -16.39 -3.70 20.33
C MET A 111 -17.32 -2.66 19.70
N ARG A 112 -16.83 -1.88 18.74
CA ARG A 112 -17.59 -0.81 18.08
C ARG A 112 -18.16 -1.22 16.73
N GLY A 113 -17.93 -2.45 16.28
CA GLY A 113 -18.34 -2.91 14.95
C GLY A 113 -17.70 -2.08 13.83
N GLN A 114 -16.44 -1.66 13.99
CA GLN A 114 -15.78 -0.84 12.98
C GLN A 114 -15.48 -1.68 11.74
N ARG A 115 -15.51 -1.07 10.56
CA ARG A 115 -15.06 -1.68 9.33
C ARG A 115 -13.57 -1.96 9.34
N ALA A 116 -13.13 -3.16 8.97
CA ALA A 116 -11.70 -3.43 8.81
C ALA A 116 -11.14 -2.67 7.61
N LEU A 117 -10.07 -1.90 7.82
CA LEU A 117 -9.29 -1.24 6.77
C LEU A 117 -7.84 -1.75 6.82
N ILE A 118 -7.50 -2.61 5.88
CA ILE A 118 -6.14 -3.11 5.71
C ILE A 118 -5.38 -2.13 4.83
N LYS A 119 -4.33 -1.51 5.35
CA LYS A 119 -3.39 -0.72 4.55
C LYS A 119 -2.13 -1.53 4.34
N ASP A 120 -1.86 -1.94 3.10
CA ASP A 120 -0.71 -2.78 2.79
C ASP A 120 -0.20 -2.56 1.35
N PRO A 121 0.96 -1.92 1.15
CA PRO A 121 1.50 -1.75 -0.19
C PRO A 121 1.93 -3.09 -0.81
N PHE A 122 2.25 -4.10 0.00
CA PHE A 122 2.74 -5.40 -0.47
C PHE A 122 1.62 -6.33 -0.92
N ALA A 123 0.34 -5.95 -0.70
CA ALA A 123 -0.82 -6.71 -1.16
C ALA A 123 -1.17 -6.50 -2.65
N VAL A 124 -0.48 -5.61 -3.38
CA VAL A 124 -0.93 -5.14 -4.70
C VAL A 124 -1.11 -6.25 -5.73
N PHE A 125 -0.19 -7.23 -5.78
CA PHE A 125 -0.30 -8.39 -6.69
C PHE A 125 -1.39 -9.39 -6.28
N SER A 126 -1.88 -9.30 -5.05
CA SER A 126 -2.94 -10.16 -4.52
C SER A 126 -4.31 -9.50 -4.58
N THR A 127 -4.45 -8.31 -5.20
CA THR A 127 -5.72 -7.55 -5.21
C THR A 127 -6.91 -8.33 -5.77
N PRO A 128 -6.80 -9.12 -6.86
CA PRO A 128 -7.89 -10.00 -7.30
C PRO A 128 -8.34 -11.00 -6.23
N TRP A 129 -7.40 -11.58 -5.49
CA TRP A 129 -7.67 -12.55 -4.43
C TRP A 129 -8.36 -11.88 -3.23
N PHE A 130 -7.88 -10.72 -2.78
CA PHE A 130 -8.55 -9.95 -1.72
C PHE A 130 -9.99 -9.57 -2.11
N ALA A 131 -10.21 -9.18 -3.36
CA ALA A 131 -11.54 -8.84 -3.85
C ALA A 131 -12.48 -10.05 -3.90
N LYS A 132 -12.03 -11.18 -4.45
CA LYS A 132 -12.86 -12.39 -4.63
C LYS A 132 -13.07 -13.19 -3.35
N ARG A 133 -12.00 -13.41 -2.57
CA ARG A 133 -11.98 -14.37 -1.45
C ARG A 133 -12.30 -13.73 -0.11
N LEU A 134 -11.94 -12.46 0.07
CA LEU A 134 -12.18 -11.69 1.29
C LEU A 134 -13.24 -10.60 1.11
N ASN A 135 -13.82 -10.49 -0.10
CA ASN A 135 -14.81 -9.47 -0.43
C ASN A 135 -14.31 -8.05 -0.10
N CYS A 136 -13.05 -7.72 -0.37
CA CYS A 136 -12.52 -6.39 -0.08
C CYS A 136 -12.97 -5.36 -1.14
N LYS A 137 -13.37 -4.16 -0.70
CA LYS A 137 -13.33 -2.97 -1.54
C LYS A 137 -11.87 -2.53 -1.68
N VAL A 138 -11.34 -2.60 -2.90
CA VAL A 138 -9.93 -2.33 -3.17
C VAL A 138 -9.71 -0.88 -3.60
N VAL A 139 -8.72 -0.24 -2.98
CA VAL A 139 -8.17 1.07 -3.32
C VAL A 139 -6.70 0.89 -3.66
N ILE A 140 -6.30 1.25 -4.87
CA ILE A 140 -4.92 1.14 -5.36
C ILE A 140 -4.39 2.54 -5.61
N THR A 141 -3.35 2.96 -4.88
CA THR A 141 -2.68 4.22 -5.14
C THR A 141 -1.57 4.05 -6.16
N THR A 142 -1.50 4.94 -7.13
CA THR A 142 -0.41 5.05 -8.10
C THR A 142 0.40 6.30 -7.81
N ARG A 143 1.68 6.30 -8.17
CA ARG A 143 2.53 7.50 -8.12
C ARG A 143 3.42 7.52 -9.35
N HIS A 144 3.72 8.72 -9.86
CA HIS A 144 4.56 8.91 -11.02
C HIS A 144 5.87 8.11 -10.86
N PRO A 145 6.33 7.36 -11.88
CA PRO A 145 7.51 6.49 -11.76
C PRO A 145 8.75 7.25 -11.29
N ALA A 146 8.97 8.47 -11.78
CA ALA A 146 10.07 9.32 -11.31
C ALA A 146 9.91 9.74 -9.84
N GLY A 147 8.68 10.03 -9.39
CA GLY A 147 8.38 10.33 -7.99
C GLY A 147 8.62 9.15 -7.06
N PHE A 148 8.32 7.93 -7.52
CA PHE A 148 8.61 6.69 -6.79
C PHE A 148 10.12 6.42 -6.71
N ALA A 149 10.82 6.40 -7.85
CA ALA A 149 12.25 6.14 -7.92
C ALA A 149 13.07 7.16 -7.12
N SER A 150 12.73 8.45 -7.23
CA SER A 150 13.34 9.52 -6.43
C SER A 150 13.17 9.28 -4.92
N SER A 151 12.00 8.80 -4.49
CA SER A 151 11.78 8.49 -3.08
C SER A 151 12.67 7.36 -2.57
N LEU A 152 12.92 6.32 -3.37
CA LEU A 152 13.79 5.21 -2.98
C LEU A 152 15.26 5.62 -3.00
N LYS A 153 15.71 6.30 -4.06
CA LYS A 153 17.07 6.85 -4.18
C LYS A 153 17.43 7.73 -2.98
N ARG A 154 16.54 8.66 -2.60
CA ARG A 154 16.77 9.57 -1.46
C ARG A 154 16.96 8.84 -0.12
N LEU A 155 16.30 7.69 0.04
CA LEU A 155 16.33 6.86 1.25
C LEU A 155 17.41 5.78 1.21
N GLY A 156 18.07 5.56 0.07
CA GLY A 156 19.02 4.45 -0.10
C GLY A 156 18.34 3.09 -0.06
N TRP A 157 17.07 3.00 -0.47
CA TRP A 157 16.29 1.76 -0.42
C TRP A 157 16.46 0.98 -1.72
N ASN A 158 17.25 -0.08 -1.69
CA ASN A 158 17.32 -1.07 -2.76
C ASN A 158 16.14 -2.04 -2.66
N TYR A 159 15.80 -2.68 -3.78
CA TYR A 159 14.84 -3.78 -3.83
C TYR A 159 15.52 -5.04 -4.36
N ASP A 160 15.42 -6.12 -3.59
CA ASP A 160 15.94 -7.44 -3.99
C ASP A 160 14.86 -8.22 -4.74
N PHE A 161 15.06 -8.38 -6.06
CA PHE A 161 14.14 -9.11 -6.93
C PHE A 161 14.05 -10.62 -6.64
N ASN A 162 14.92 -11.18 -5.78
CA ASN A 162 14.70 -12.53 -5.27
C ASN A 162 13.37 -12.66 -4.53
N ASN A 163 12.82 -11.57 -3.99
CA ASN A 163 11.48 -11.55 -3.42
C ASN A 163 10.39 -11.88 -4.45
N LEU A 164 10.61 -11.63 -5.75
CA LEU A 164 9.66 -11.98 -6.81
C LEU A 164 10.07 -13.30 -7.49
N LEU A 165 11.35 -13.46 -7.83
CA LEU A 165 11.89 -14.66 -8.48
C LEU A 165 11.64 -15.94 -7.68
N SER A 166 11.60 -15.85 -6.34
CA SER A 166 11.36 -17.00 -5.45
C SER A 166 9.89 -17.34 -5.27
N GLN A 167 8.98 -16.76 -6.04
CA GLN A 167 7.54 -17.04 -6.00
C GLN A 167 7.11 -17.76 -7.29
N PRO A 168 7.12 -19.11 -7.34
CA PRO A 168 6.89 -19.87 -8.58
C PRO A 168 5.56 -19.56 -9.28
N LEU A 169 4.47 -19.41 -8.51
CA LEU A 169 3.16 -19.04 -9.06
C LEU A 169 3.19 -17.65 -9.70
N PHE A 170 3.88 -16.68 -9.08
CA PHE A 170 3.94 -15.33 -9.61
C PHE A 170 4.79 -15.24 -10.88
N MET A 171 5.90 -15.99 -10.91
CA MET A 171 6.73 -16.14 -12.10
C MET A 171 5.92 -16.76 -13.23
N ARG A 172 5.28 -17.91 -12.99
CA ARG A 172 4.43 -18.61 -13.97
C ARG A 172 3.36 -17.71 -14.56
N ASP A 173 2.64 -16.97 -13.71
CA ASP A 173 1.44 -16.26 -14.12
C ASP A 173 1.71 -14.87 -14.72
N HIS A 174 2.78 -14.17 -14.30
CA HIS A 174 2.96 -12.74 -14.63
C HIS A 174 4.37 -12.29 -15.01
N LEU A 175 5.43 -12.98 -14.56
CA LEU A 175 6.80 -12.43 -14.58
C LEU A 175 7.85 -13.28 -15.29
N GLU A 176 7.53 -14.45 -15.83
CA GLU A 176 8.52 -15.34 -16.46
C GLU A 176 9.27 -14.65 -17.61
N ALA A 177 8.56 -13.87 -18.43
CA ALA A 177 9.16 -13.10 -19.52
C ALA A 177 10.17 -12.04 -19.05
N ASP A 178 10.10 -11.62 -17.79
CA ASP A 178 10.98 -10.59 -17.21
C ASP A 178 12.08 -11.19 -16.31
N ARG A 179 12.20 -12.52 -16.23
CA ARG A 179 13.23 -13.21 -15.41
C ARG A 179 14.63 -12.66 -15.67
N ALA A 180 15.05 -12.61 -16.93
CA ALA A 180 16.37 -12.16 -17.31
C ALA A 180 16.63 -10.69 -16.88
N ALA A 181 15.62 -9.83 -16.96
CA ALA A 181 15.73 -8.43 -16.53
C ALA A 181 15.89 -8.30 -15.02
N MET A 182 15.22 -9.17 -14.24
CA MET A 182 15.37 -9.22 -12.79
C MET A 182 16.72 -9.78 -12.34
N GLU A 183 17.18 -10.86 -12.99
CA GLU A 183 18.46 -11.53 -12.66
C GLU A 183 19.67 -10.68 -13.05
N ALA A 184 19.58 -9.94 -14.17
CA ALA A 184 20.64 -9.04 -14.62
C ALA A 184 20.66 -7.68 -13.90
N MET A 185 19.71 -7.41 -12.98
CA MET A 185 19.60 -6.10 -12.32
C MET A 185 20.76 -5.84 -11.36
N ASP A 186 21.45 -4.72 -11.55
CA ASP A 186 22.51 -4.28 -10.63
C ASP A 186 21.92 -3.96 -9.25
N LYS A 187 22.46 -4.60 -8.22
CA LYS A 187 22.06 -4.44 -6.81
C LYS A 187 22.32 -3.04 -6.26
N ASN A 188 23.16 -2.25 -6.92
CA ASN A 188 23.45 -0.86 -6.52
C ASN A 188 22.66 0.18 -7.32
N ASP A 189 22.00 -0.19 -8.41
CA ASP A 189 21.20 0.74 -9.23
C ASP A 189 19.77 0.87 -8.70
N ILE A 190 19.61 1.63 -7.62
CA ILE A 190 18.30 1.92 -7.01
C ILE A 190 17.30 2.48 -8.03
N VAL A 191 17.76 3.30 -8.97
CA VAL A 191 16.88 3.98 -9.93
C VAL A 191 16.29 2.98 -10.90
N SER A 192 17.12 2.10 -11.48
CA SER A 192 16.64 1.05 -12.39
C SER A 192 15.81 0.00 -11.65
N GLN A 193 16.21 -0.40 -10.43
CA GLN A 193 15.41 -1.30 -9.59
C GLN A 193 14.02 -0.72 -9.32
N ALA A 194 13.95 0.56 -8.93
CA ALA A 194 12.69 1.23 -8.64
C ALA A 194 11.80 1.34 -9.89
N ALA A 195 12.38 1.70 -11.04
CA ALA A 195 11.66 1.78 -12.31
C ALA A 195 11.12 0.41 -12.74
N LEU A 196 11.92 -0.66 -12.62
CA LEU A 196 11.50 -2.00 -12.99
C LEU A 196 10.41 -2.55 -12.06
N LEU A 197 10.56 -2.36 -10.75
CA LEU A 197 9.53 -2.74 -9.78
C LEU A 197 8.22 -1.97 -10.02
N TRP A 198 8.32 -0.66 -10.32
CA TRP A 198 7.17 0.15 -10.70
C TRP A 198 6.47 -0.43 -11.93
N LYS A 199 7.23 -0.78 -12.97
CA LYS A 199 6.70 -1.38 -14.20
C LYS A 199 5.89 -2.64 -13.88
N PHE A 200 6.44 -3.57 -13.09
CA PHE A 200 5.74 -4.81 -12.76
C PHE A 200 4.45 -4.57 -11.98
N ILE A 201 4.50 -3.70 -10.96
CA ILE A 201 3.33 -3.36 -10.15
C ILE A 201 2.22 -2.78 -11.03
N TYR A 202 2.51 -1.77 -11.84
CA TYR A 202 1.45 -1.08 -12.57
C TYR A 202 1.07 -1.74 -13.89
N ARG A 203 1.92 -2.62 -14.45
CA ARG A 203 1.51 -3.56 -15.51
C ARG A 203 0.47 -4.55 -14.99
N PHE A 204 0.70 -5.11 -13.80
CA PHE A 204 -0.28 -5.97 -13.14
C PHE A 204 -1.59 -5.21 -12.84
N VAL A 205 -1.50 -4.02 -12.23
CA VAL A 205 -2.68 -3.20 -11.94
C VAL A 205 -3.44 -2.85 -13.22
N HIS A 206 -2.75 -2.48 -14.30
CA HIS A 206 -3.39 -2.22 -15.60
C HIS A 206 -4.14 -3.46 -16.12
N GLY A 207 -3.52 -4.64 -16.07
CA GLY A 207 -4.13 -5.90 -16.52
C GLY A 207 -5.36 -6.35 -15.70
N THR A 208 -5.59 -5.78 -14.52
CA THR A 208 -6.78 -6.10 -13.70
C THR A 208 -7.98 -5.21 -13.98
N ARG A 209 -7.83 -4.11 -14.74
CA ARG A 209 -8.88 -3.09 -14.91
C ARG A 209 -10.18 -3.64 -15.51
N ASP A 210 -10.09 -4.47 -16.55
CA ASP A 210 -11.28 -4.98 -17.25
C ASP A 210 -12.04 -6.02 -16.42
N SER A 211 -11.31 -6.87 -15.69
CA SER A 211 -11.91 -7.91 -14.84
C SER A 211 -12.38 -7.37 -13.48
N PHE A 212 -11.86 -6.22 -13.05
CA PHE A 212 -12.16 -5.60 -11.75
C PHE A 212 -12.44 -4.10 -11.88
N PRO A 213 -13.48 -3.70 -12.64
CA PRO A 213 -13.81 -2.28 -12.83
C PRO A 213 -14.20 -1.57 -11.52
N GLN A 214 -14.53 -2.32 -10.47
CA GLN A 214 -14.82 -1.80 -9.13
C GLN A 214 -13.59 -1.37 -8.33
N PHE A 215 -12.36 -1.62 -8.81
CA PHE A 215 -11.14 -1.18 -8.12
C PHE A 215 -11.01 0.35 -8.20
N ASN A 216 -10.80 0.98 -7.04
CA ASN A 216 -10.58 2.42 -6.96
C ASN A 216 -9.09 2.71 -7.19
N ILE A 217 -8.71 2.97 -8.43
CA ILE A 217 -7.33 3.31 -8.80
C ILE A 217 -7.16 4.84 -8.74
N LEU A 218 -6.27 5.32 -7.86
CA LEU A 218 -6.11 6.75 -7.56
C LEU A 218 -4.67 7.17 -7.74
N ARG A 219 -4.43 8.26 -8.47
CA ARG A 219 -3.12 8.87 -8.56
C ARG A 219 -2.83 9.71 -7.33
N HIS A 220 -1.65 9.51 -6.75
CA HIS A 220 -1.16 10.29 -5.63
C HIS A 220 -1.10 11.78 -5.98
N GLU A 221 -0.74 12.09 -7.23
CA GLU A 221 -0.66 13.44 -7.78
C GLU A 221 -2.02 14.16 -7.74
N ASP A 222 -3.10 13.47 -8.11
CA ASP A 222 -4.43 14.08 -8.17
C ASP A 222 -5.00 14.30 -6.76
N LEU A 223 -4.82 13.32 -5.87
CA LEU A 223 -5.16 13.48 -4.44
C LEU A 223 -4.35 14.61 -3.81
N SER A 224 -3.08 14.78 -4.17
CA SER A 224 -2.25 15.86 -3.64
C SER A 224 -2.65 17.23 -4.18
N ARG A 225 -3.16 17.30 -5.42
CA ARG A 225 -3.66 18.56 -6.00
C ARG A 225 -5.00 18.97 -5.41
N ASN A 226 -5.93 18.03 -5.24
CA ASN A 226 -7.30 18.31 -4.78
C ASN A 226 -7.70 17.35 -3.64
N PRO A 227 -7.08 17.45 -2.46
CA PRO A 227 -7.21 16.46 -1.39
C PRO A 227 -8.64 16.30 -0.89
N VAL A 228 -9.30 17.41 -0.52
CA VAL A 228 -10.67 17.34 0.04
C VAL A 228 -11.64 16.72 -0.97
N THR A 229 -11.69 17.22 -2.20
CA THR A 229 -12.57 16.69 -3.25
C THR A 229 -12.25 15.24 -3.60
N GLY A 230 -10.97 14.90 -3.74
CA GLY A 230 -10.53 13.54 -4.08
C GLY A 230 -10.88 12.52 -2.99
N PHE A 231 -10.69 12.88 -1.71
CA PHE A 231 -11.11 12.02 -0.61
C PHE A 231 -12.62 11.96 -0.45
N GLN A 232 -13.35 13.06 -0.67
CA GLN A 232 -14.82 13.03 -0.63
C GLN A 232 -15.39 12.05 -1.67
N ALA A 233 -14.85 12.05 -2.90
CA ALA A 233 -15.21 11.07 -3.93
C ALA A 233 -14.87 9.63 -3.51
N LEU A 234 -13.70 9.43 -2.90
CA LEU A 234 -13.27 8.11 -2.40
C LEU A 234 -14.14 7.59 -1.25
N TYR A 235 -14.50 8.46 -0.30
CA TYR A 235 -15.44 8.13 0.77
C TYR A 235 -16.78 7.66 0.19
N LYS A 236 -17.31 8.40 -0.79
CA LYS A 236 -18.54 8.04 -1.50
C LYS A 236 -18.44 6.67 -2.18
N SER A 237 -17.37 6.38 -2.92
CA SER A 237 -17.21 5.09 -3.62
C SER A 237 -17.07 3.91 -2.65
N LEU A 238 -16.47 4.15 -1.48
CA LEU A 238 -16.35 3.16 -0.42
C LEU A 238 -17.62 2.99 0.41
N GLY A 239 -18.57 3.92 0.31
CA GLY A 239 -19.78 3.95 1.15
C GLY A 239 -19.45 4.31 2.59
N LEU A 240 -18.54 5.27 2.79
CA LEU A 240 -18.17 5.85 4.07
C LEU A 240 -18.79 7.24 4.20
N GLU A 241 -19.11 7.65 5.42
CA GLU A 241 -19.57 9.01 5.70
C GLU A 241 -18.39 10.00 5.69
N PHE A 242 -18.51 11.08 4.93
CA PHE A 242 -17.48 12.12 4.86
C PHE A 242 -17.75 13.20 5.91
N THR A 243 -17.28 12.98 7.14
CA THR A 243 -17.51 13.87 8.28
C THR A 243 -16.57 15.08 8.30
N GLU A 244 -16.93 16.11 9.08
CA GLU A 244 -16.05 17.27 9.33
C GLU A 244 -14.73 16.88 9.98
N ARG A 245 -14.71 15.81 10.78
CA ARG A 245 -13.47 15.28 11.37
C ARG A 245 -12.54 14.71 10.29
N ALA A 246 -13.09 13.93 9.35
CA ALA A 246 -12.33 13.42 8.21
C ALA A 246 -11.80 14.58 7.35
N ARG A 247 -12.67 15.54 7.02
CA ARG A 247 -12.30 16.76 6.28
C ARG A 247 -11.14 17.51 6.95
N TYR A 248 -11.25 17.81 8.24
CA TYR A 248 -10.20 18.50 8.99
C TYR A 248 -8.88 17.72 9.01
N ALA A 249 -8.93 16.40 9.18
CA ALA A 249 -7.74 15.55 9.13
C ALA A 249 -7.05 15.61 7.77
N ILE A 250 -7.83 15.61 6.69
CA ILE A 250 -7.34 15.73 5.31
C ILE A 250 -6.67 17.09 5.12
N GLU A 251 -7.38 18.19 5.40
CA GLU A 251 -6.87 19.56 5.25
C GLU A 251 -5.56 19.77 6.03
N ASN A 252 -5.52 19.35 7.30
CA ASN A 252 -4.32 19.44 8.15
C ASN A 252 -3.16 18.57 7.63
N SER A 253 -3.43 17.41 7.05
CA SER A 253 -2.39 16.55 6.49
C SER A 253 -1.80 17.09 5.19
N SER A 254 -2.59 17.81 4.40
CA SER A 254 -2.22 18.30 3.07
C SER A 254 -1.84 19.79 3.00
N SER A 255 -1.97 20.52 4.11
CA SER A 255 -1.77 21.97 4.20
C SER A 255 -0.44 22.44 3.61
N SER A 256 -0.44 23.61 2.96
CA SER A 256 0.76 24.30 2.47
C SER A 256 1.70 24.78 3.58
N GLU A 257 1.22 24.83 4.83
CA GLU A 257 2.06 25.15 5.99
C GLU A 257 2.93 23.96 6.43
N ASN A 258 2.61 22.76 5.96
CA ASN A 258 3.42 21.58 6.25
C ASN A 258 4.74 21.61 5.45
N PRO A 259 5.77 20.88 5.89
CA PRO A 259 7.01 20.80 5.13
C PRO A 259 6.78 20.21 3.73
N ALA A 260 7.41 20.77 2.69
CA ALA A 260 7.35 20.23 1.33
C ALA A 260 8.18 18.94 1.14
N LYS A 261 9.03 18.59 2.11
CA LYS A 261 9.86 17.37 2.11
C LYS A 261 9.85 16.70 3.48
N LEU A 262 9.61 15.39 3.52
CA LEU A 262 9.79 14.61 4.74
C LEU A 262 11.26 14.48 5.10
N ALA A 263 11.57 14.66 6.38
CA ALA A 263 12.87 14.31 6.96
C ALA A 263 13.12 12.79 6.86
N ARG A 264 14.40 12.40 6.73
CA ARG A 264 14.80 10.98 6.58
C ARG A 264 14.37 10.11 7.75
N ASN A 265 14.24 10.65 8.96
CA ASN A 265 13.77 9.92 10.15
C ASN A 265 12.24 9.91 10.32
N LYS A 266 11.48 10.63 9.49
CA LYS A 266 10.01 10.73 9.53
C LYS A 266 9.37 10.27 8.20
N THR A 267 9.88 9.17 7.64
CA THR A 267 9.47 8.65 6.32
C THR A 267 7.99 8.31 6.19
N HIS A 268 7.30 8.00 7.29
CA HIS A 268 5.88 7.63 7.35
C HIS A 268 4.96 8.76 7.88
N SER A 269 5.50 9.98 8.04
CA SER A 269 4.68 11.15 8.33
C SER A 269 3.75 11.44 7.16
N VAL A 270 2.52 11.81 7.47
CA VAL A 270 1.49 12.17 6.48
C VAL A 270 1.23 13.67 6.44
N LYS A 271 1.87 14.46 7.31
CA LYS A 271 1.84 15.92 7.25
C LYS A 271 2.90 16.41 6.27
N LEU A 272 2.44 16.86 5.12
CA LEU A 272 3.28 17.33 4.02
C LEU A 272 2.52 18.41 3.24
N ASP A 273 3.21 19.41 2.72
CA ASP A 273 2.64 20.21 1.64
C ASP A 273 2.52 19.28 0.42
N SER A 274 1.33 18.72 0.27
CA SER A 274 1.06 17.68 -0.70
C SER A 274 1.33 18.15 -2.13
N ARG A 275 0.98 19.40 -2.46
CA ARG A 275 1.20 20.01 -3.79
C ARG A 275 2.67 20.30 -4.04
N ALA A 276 3.34 21.02 -3.13
CA ALA A 276 4.74 21.38 -3.31
C ALA A 276 5.67 20.15 -3.34
N SER A 277 5.22 19.01 -2.81
CA SER A 277 6.01 17.80 -2.78
C SER A 277 6.09 17.03 -4.10
N LEU A 278 5.17 17.30 -5.05
CA LEU A 278 5.01 16.52 -6.27
C LEU A 278 6.24 16.62 -7.18
N ASP A 279 6.81 17.82 -7.34
CA ASP A 279 7.92 18.06 -8.26
C ASP A 279 9.31 17.88 -7.63
N ASN A 280 9.37 17.39 -6.39
CA ASN A 280 10.64 17.21 -5.68
C ASN A 280 11.61 16.28 -6.41
N TRP A 281 11.09 15.32 -7.19
CA TRP A 281 11.92 14.37 -7.92
C TRP A 281 12.74 15.05 -9.03
N LYS A 282 12.24 16.14 -9.63
CA LYS A 282 12.97 16.95 -10.62
C LYS A 282 14.25 17.58 -10.06
N LYS A 283 14.35 17.71 -8.73
CA LYS A 283 15.54 18.23 -8.03
C LYS A 283 16.48 17.13 -7.50
N ILE A 284 16.08 15.87 -7.57
CA ILE A 284 16.79 14.72 -6.98
C ILE A 284 17.37 13.80 -8.06
N LEU A 285 16.63 13.65 -9.16
CA LEU A 285 17.03 12.82 -10.29
C LEU A 285 17.75 13.66 -11.33
N SER A 286 18.80 13.10 -11.94
CA SER A 286 19.45 13.71 -13.10
C SER A 286 18.58 13.52 -14.35
N PRO A 287 18.79 14.33 -15.42
CA PRO A 287 18.10 14.13 -16.69
C PRO A 287 18.29 12.72 -17.29
N GLU A 288 19.47 12.13 -17.11
CA GLU A 288 19.79 10.77 -17.57
C GLU A 288 19.03 9.71 -16.77
N GLU A 289 18.88 9.91 -15.46
CA GLU A 289 18.07 9.04 -14.60
C GLU A 289 16.59 9.12 -14.97
N ILE A 290 16.06 10.33 -15.21
CA ILE A 290 14.67 10.53 -15.66
C ILE A 290 14.45 9.80 -17.00
N SER A 291 15.36 9.99 -17.96
CA SER A 291 15.31 9.33 -19.26
C SER A 291 15.36 7.80 -19.14
N ARG A 292 16.18 7.28 -18.21
CA ARG A 292 16.28 5.84 -17.92
C ARG A 292 14.99 5.29 -17.32
N ILE A 293 14.42 5.98 -16.32
CA ILE A 293 13.15 5.59 -15.70
C ILE A 293 12.05 5.54 -16.77
N ARG A 294 11.97 6.57 -17.61
CA ARG A 294 11.01 6.64 -18.72
C ARG A 294 11.15 5.44 -19.65
N ARG A 295 12.37 5.14 -20.12
CA ARG A 295 12.63 3.98 -20.99
C ARG A 295 12.25 2.66 -20.35
N ILE A 296 12.57 2.45 -19.07
CA ILE A 296 12.23 1.18 -18.38
C ILE A 296 10.71 1.03 -18.25
N THR A 297 10.00 2.12 -17.94
CA THR A 297 8.56 2.12 -17.65
C THR A 297 7.66 2.34 -18.87
N GLU A 298 8.27 2.51 -20.05
CA GLU A 298 7.60 2.61 -21.34
C GLU A 298 6.66 1.41 -21.59
N GLY A 299 5.52 1.71 -22.21
CA GLY A 299 4.42 0.77 -22.48
C GLY A 299 3.51 0.50 -21.28
N VAL A 300 3.81 1.07 -20.11
CA VAL A 300 2.99 0.97 -18.89
C VAL A 300 2.69 2.37 -18.34
N SER A 301 3.68 3.26 -18.31
CA SER A 301 3.53 4.61 -17.73
C SER A 301 2.42 5.45 -18.36
N GLU A 302 2.22 5.29 -19.66
CA GLU A 302 1.27 5.99 -20.51
C GLU A 302 -0.19 5.64 -20.15
N SER A 303 -0.40 4.49 -19.49
CA SER A 303 -1.73 4.08 -19.00
C SER A 303 -2.16 4.82 -17.73
N PHE A 304 -1.27 5.62 -17.14
CA PHE A 304 -1.48 6.32 -15.86
C PHE A 304 -1.05 7.79 -15.89
N TYR A 305 -0.06 8.16 -16.70
CA TYR A 305 0.54 9.49 -16.74
C TYR A 305 0.70 9.98 -18.17
N SER A 306 0.45 11.26 -18.40
CA SER A 306 0.65 11.85 -19.73
C SER A 306 2.09 12.30 -19.94
N GLU A 307 2.45 12.49 -21.20
CA GLU A 307 3.76 13.00 -21.62
C GLU A 307 4.15 14.32 -20.96
N SER A 308 3.18 15.21 -20.72
CA SER A 308 3.41 16.51 -20.09
C SER A 308 3.76 16.43 -18.59
N GLU A 309 3.61 15.25 -17.95
CA GLU A 309 3.88 15.06 -16.53
C GLU A 309 5.31 14.64 -16.21
N TRP A 310 6.14 14.42 -17.25
CA TRP A 310 7.57 14.15 -17.13
C TRP A 310 8.44 15.41 -16.91
#